data_AF-A0A4D5RYT6-F1
#
_entry.id   AF-A0A4D5RYT6-F1
#
_cell.length_a   1.000
_cell.length_b   1.000
_cell.length_c   1.000
_cell.angle_alpha   90.00
_cell.angle_beta   90.00
_cell.angle_gamma   90.00
#
_symmetry.space_group_name_H-M   'P 1'
#
loop_
_entity.id
_entity.type
_entity.pdbx_description
1 polymer ?
#
loop_
_entity_poly.entity_id
_entity_poly.type
_entity_poly.pdbx_seq_one_letter_code
_entity_poly.pdbx_strand_id
1 'polypeptide(L)'
;MLSCLRLLRLLVVGFAGVWNETESRLLSENVRVTCSRNGWMTTPVFLEWVRRVWGANKDDVRRLLVLDQAPIHKTEAAREALDGKETDVVFIPGGCTSILQPADVCWMKPFKDALRNRWSSFLREGAVTAKGNLKKPSRQDVVSFVSEAWASLSEEAVLTSFKRCGISTRLDGSEDGELNHRLASVSDEPAMGPEARESIVDEVVQLVFDSDSDESFDGFSDDE
;
A
#
# COMPACT_ATOMS: atom_id res chain seq x y z
N MET A 1 -4.48 7.78 -18.54
CA MET A 1 -3.41 8.11 -17.57
C MET A 1 -3.87 9.05 -16.47
N LEU A 2 -4.63 10.12 -16.76
CA LEU A 2 -5.19 11.03 -15.73
C LEU A 2 -6.19 10.38 -14.74
N SER A 3 -6.73 9.20 -15.08
CA SER A 3 -7.64 8.44 -14.21
C SER A 3 -6.94 7.61 -13.13
N CYS A 4 -5.62 7.38 -13.21
CA CYS A 4 -4.85 6.72 -12.14
C CYS A 4 -4.62 7.65 -10.93
N LEU A 5 -4.70 8.97 -11.12
CA LEU A 5 -4.35 9.98 -10.13
C LEU A 5 -5.39 10.18 -9.02
N ARG A 6 -6.61 9.64 -9.17
CA ARG A 6 -7.64 9.69 -8.12
C ARG A 6 -7.49 8.60 -7.06
N LEU A 7 -6.60 7.63 -7.28
CA LEU A 7 -6.49 6.42 -6.46
C LEU A 7 -5.56 6.56 -5.24
N LEU A 8 -4.79 7.65 -5.17
CA LEU A 8 -3.86 7.93 -4.08
C LEU A 8 -4.32 9.13 -3.22
N ARG A 9 -5.58 9.10 -2.78
CA ARG A 9 -6.07 10.10 -1.82
C ARG A 9 -6.28 9.59 -0.42
N LEU A 10 -5.94 8.32 -0.13
CA LEU A 10 -6.51 7.75 1.07
C LEU A 10 -5.70 6.64 1.73
N LEU A 11 -5.09 7.01 2.86
CA LEU A 11 -4.56 6.07 3.84
C LEU A 11 -5.69 5.64 4.81
N VAL A 12 -5.88 4.34 4.97
CA VAL A 12 -6.68 3.79 6.08
C VAL A 12 -5.75 3.59 7.26
N VAL A 13 -6.00 4.32 8.33
CA VAL A 13 -5.32 4.11 9.61
C VAL A 13 -6.23 3.28 10.49
N GLY A 14 -5.82 2.04 10.74
CA GLY A 14 -6.48 1.15 11.70
C GLY A 14 -6.16 1.61 13.13
N PHE A 15 -7.17 2.05 13.87
CA PHE A 15 -7.06 2.19 15.32
C PHE A 15 -7.84 1.08 16.01
N ALA A 16 -7.33 0.62 17.16
CA ALA A 16 -8.13 -0.19 18.08
C ALA A 16 -9.20 0.68 18.77
N GLY A 17 -10.44 0.17 18.82
CA GLY A 17 -11.58 0.78 19.52
C GLY A 17 -12.64 1.41 18.59
N VAL A 18 -13.56 2.18 19.17
CA VAL A 18 -14.64 2.87 18.44
C VAL A 18 -14.23 4.32 18.17
N TRP A 19 -14.49 4.81 16.96
CA TRP A 19 -14.42 6.22 16.58
C TRP A 19 -15.83 6.79 16.58
N ASN A 20 -16.06 7.91 17.28
CA ASN A 20 -17.39 8.50 17.34
C ASN A 20 -17.62 9.54 16.21
N GLU A 21 -18.87 9.94 16.06
CA GLU A 21 -19.32 10.84 14.99
C GLU A 21 -18.71 12.26 15.10
N THR A 22 -18.38 12.69 16.31
CA THR A 22 -17.74 13.98 16.60
C THR A 22 -16.27 13.98 16.20
N GLU A 23 -15.53 12.91 16.52
CA GLU A 23 -14.14 12.73 16.07
C GLU A 23 -14.07 12.68 14.54
N SER A 24 -15.03 12.00 13.90
CA SER A 24 -15.12 11.86 12.43
C SER A 24 -15.23 13.18 11.68
N ARG A 25 -15.80 14.23 12.30
CA ARG A 25 -15.95 15.57 11.70
C ARG A 25 -14.66 16.40 11.72
N LEU A 26 -13.66 15.98 12.52
CA LEU A 26 -12.37 16.67 12.63
C LEU A 26 -11.30 16.06 11.71
N LEU A 27 -11.67 15.12 10.86
CA LEU A 27 -10.74 14.49 9.93
C LEU A 27 -10.37 15.43 8.78
N SER A 28 -9.07 15.52 8.48
CA SER A 28 -8.59 16.13 7.25
C SER A 28 -9.22 15.47 6.02
N GLU A 29 -9.50 16.25 4.97
CA GLU A 29 -10.21 15.76 3.77
C GLU A 29 -9.51 14.59 3.07
N ASN A 30 -8.17 14.52 3.17
CA ASN A 30 -7.29 13.51 2.60
C ASN A 30 -7.12 12.25 3.48
N VAL A 31 -7.87 12.12 4.59
CA VAL A 31 -7.82 10.95 5.47
C VAL A 31 -9.23 10.41 5.71
N ARG A 32 -9.37 9.08 5.71
CA ARG A 32 -10.55 8.36 6.20
C ARG A 32 -10.06 7.34 7.21
N VAL A 33 -10.73 7.32 8.35
CA VAL A 33 -10.44 6.37 9.42
C VAL A 33 -11.47 5.25 9.40
N THR A 34 -10.99 4.04 9.59
CA THR A 34 -11.80 2.85 9.87
C THR A 34 -11.10 2.09 11.00
N CYS A 35 -11.86 1.52 11.91
CA CYS A 35 -11.33 0.83 13.09
C CYS A 35 -11.70 -0.64 13.07
N SER A 36 -10.80 -1.47 13.60
CA SER A 36 -11.09 -2.86 13.95
C SER A 36 -10.68 -3.10 15.39
N ARG A 37 -11.13 -4.21 15.99
CA ARG A 37 -10.88 -4.50 17.41
C ARG A 37 -9.40 -4.46 17.78
N ASN A 38 -8.54 -4.95 16.90
CA ASN A 38 -7.10 -5.11 17.09
C ASN A 38 -6.26 -4.21 16.16
N GLY A 39 -6.89 -3.37 15.33
CA GLY A 39 -6.19 -2.51 14.35
C GLY A 39 -5.72 -3.23 13.08
N TRP A 40 -6.03 -4.52 12.92
CA TRP A 40 -5.67 -5.29 11.73
C TRP A 40 -6.66 -5.06 10.59
N MET A 41 -6.17 -5.25 9.36
CA MET A 41 -7.03 -5.34 8.18
C MET A 41 -7.85 -6.63 8.27
N THR A 42 -9.17 -6.49 8.24
CA THR A 42 -10.12 -7.61 8.25
C THR A 42 -11.01 -7.49 7.02
N THR A 43 -11.71 -8.56 6.63
CA THR A 43 -12.63 -8.51 5.49
C THR A 43 -13.63 -7.34 5.59
N PRO A 44 -14.31 -7.07 6.72
CA PRO A 44 -15.20 -5.91 6.83
C PRO A 44 -14.49 -4.56 6.60
N VAL A 45 -13.26 -4.40 7.12
CA VAL A 45 -12.47 -3.18 6.93
C VAL A 45 -12.06 -3.02 5.46
N PHE A 46 -11.68 -4.11 4.80
CA PHE A 46 -11.35 -4.10 3.38
C PHE A 46 -12.56 -3.75 2.52
N LEU A 47 -13.73 -4.33 2.79
CA LEU A 47 -14.97 -3.99 2.09
C LEU A 47 -15.36 -2.52 2.27
N GLU A 48 -15.16 -1.98 3.47
CA GLU A 48 -15.37 -0.56 3.72
C GLU A 48 -14.37 0.31 2.95
N TRP A 49 -13.13 -0.14 2.79
CA TRP A 49 -12.15 0.51 1.93
C TRP A 49 -12.58 0.49 0.46
N VAL A 50 -13.01 -0.66 -0.07
CA VAL A 50 -13.53 -0.76 -1.46
C VAL A 50 -14.70 0.20 -1.66
N ARG A 51 -15.59 0.32 -0.67
CA ARG A 51 -16.76 1.19 -0.75
C ARG A 51 -16.41 2.68 -0.70
N ARG A 52 -15.58 3.10 0.27
CA ARG A 52 -15.31 4.52 0.55
C ARG A 52 -14.13 5.11 -0.20
N VAL A 53 -13.15 4.28 -0.51
CA VAL A 53 -11.86 4.70 -1.09
C VAL A 53 -11.84 4.39 -2.57
N TRP A 54 -11.97 3.11 -2.90
CA TRP A 54 -11.91 2.67 -4.28
C TRP A 54 -13.11 3.21 -5.06
N GLY A 55 -14.31 3.10 -4.45
CA GLY A 55 -15.53 3.75 -4.92
C GLY A 55 -16.00 3.25 -6.29
N ALA A 56 -17.15 3.78 -6.73
CA ALA A 56 -17.71 3.45 -8.04
C ALA A 56 -16.80 3.93 -9.18
N ASN A 57 -16.82 3.21 -10.30
CA ASN A 57 -16.20 3.65 -11.54
C ASN A 57 -16.99 4.84 -12.11
N LYS A 58 -16.52 6.06 -11.87
CA LYS A 58 -17.19 7.29 -12.32
C LYS A 58 -16.76 7.75 -13.71
N ASP A 59 -15.57 7.29 -14.12
CA ASP A 59 -14.91 7.77 -15.32
C ASP A 59 -15.09 6.80 -16.50
N ASP A 60 -15.82 5.69 -16.30
CA ASP A 60 -16.13 4.64 -17.30
C ASP A 60 -14.87 4.12 -18.03
N VAL A 61 -13.78 3.95 -17.27
CA VAL A 61 -12.53 3.40 -17.75
C VAL A 61 -12.26 2.07 -17.07
N ARG A 62 -11.56 1.17 -17.77
CA ARG A 62 -11.06 -0.07 -17.17
C ARG A 62 -10.11 0.27 -16.02
N ARG A 63 -10.32 -0.34 -14.85
CA ARG A 63 -9.52 -0.09 -13.64
C ARG A 63 -8.77 -1.34 -13.24
N LEU A 64 -7.50 -1.17 -12.89
CA LEU A 64 -6.64 -2.24 -12.35
C LEU A 64 -6.29 -1.93 -10.90
N LEU A 65 -6.46 -2.90 -10.02
CA LEU A 65 -6.00 -2.86 -8.63
C LEU A 65 -4.95 -3.95 -8.41
N VAL A 66 -3.75 -3.54 -7.99
CA VAL A 66 -2.64 -4.44 -7.68
C VAL A 66 -2.56 -4.62 -6.16
N LEU A 67 -2.65 -5.87 -5.69
CA LEU A 67 -2.67 -6.22 -4.27
C LEU A 67 -1.59 -7.25 -3.93
N ASP A 68 -1.20 -7.33 -2.66
CA ASP A 68 -0.38 -8.42 -2.16
C ASP A 68 -1.21 -9.71 -1.99
N GLN A 69 -0.55 -10.80 -1.57
CA GLN A 69 -1.16 -12.12 -1.42
C GLN A 69 -1.93 -12.31 -0.10
N ALA A 70 -2.20 -11.24 0.68
CA ALA A 70 -2.85 -11.38 1.97
C ALA A 70 -4.20 -12.11 1.83
N PRO A 71 -4.50 -13.12 2.67
CA PRO A 71 -5.71 -13.95 2.52
C PRO A 71 -7.02 -13.15 2.48
N ILE A 72 -7.07 -12.03 3.21
CA ILE A 72 -8.21 -11.11 3.25
C ILE A 72 -8.61 -10.56 1.88
N HIS A 73 -7.66 -10.36 0.96
CA HIS A 73 -7.88 -9.82 -0.38
C HIS A 73 -8.42 -10.87 -1.36
N LYS A 74 -8.32 -12.16 -1.01
CA LYS A 74 -8.70 -13.30 -1.84
C LYS A 74 -10.02 -13.94 -1.42
N THR A 75 -10.69 -13.37 -0.43
CA THR A 75 -12.01 -13.85 0.00
C THR A 75 -13.04 -13.64 -1.10
N GLU A 76 -14.06 -14.50 -1.21
CA GLU A 76 -15.14 -14.31 -2.19
C GLU A 76 -15.83 -12.95 -2.03
N ALA A 77 -16.04 -12.50 -0.78
CA ALA A 77 -16.61 -11.19 -0.51
C ALA A 77 -15.73 -10.04 -1.06
N ALA A 78 -14.41 -10.15 -0.97
CA ALA A 78 -13.50 -9.16 -1.55
C ALA A 78 -13.58 -9.14 -3.08
N ARG A 79 -13.65 -10.33 -3.71
CA ARG A 79 -13.80 -10.49 -5.15
C ARG A 79 -15.11 -9.88 -5.66
N GLU A 80 -16.24 -10.28 -5.08
CA GLU A 80 -17.57 -9.75 -5.43
C GLU A 80 -17.64 -8.22 -5.26
N ALA A 81 -17.02 -7.69 -4.21
CA ALA A 81 -17.01 -6.25 -3.97
C ALA A 81 -16.20 -5.48 -5.01
N LEU A 82 -15.10 -6.03 -5.52
CA LEU A 82 -14.26 -5.41 -6.56
C LEU A 82 -14.87 -5.59 -7.95
N ASP A 83 -15.45 -6.76 -8.23
CA ASP A 83 -16.21 -7.03 -9.46
C ASP A 83 -17.38 -6.05 -9.59
N GLY A 84 -18.10 -5.80 -8.49
CA GLY A 84 -19.15 -4.77 -8.41
C GLY A 84 -18.64 -3.32 -8.55
N LYS A 85 -17.34 -3.11 -8.74
CA LYS A 85 -16.70 -1.83 -9.07
C LYS A 85 -15.97 -1.86 -10.42
N GLU A 86 -16.21 -2.88 -11.24
CA GLU A 86 -15.66 -3.02 -12.60
C GLU A 86 -14.12 -2.94 -12.58
N THR A 87 -13.51 -3.69 -11.67
CA THR A 87 -12.08 -3.61 -11.37
C THR A 87 -11.41 -4.94 -11.60
N ASP A 88 -10.41 -4.95 -12.48
CA ASP A 88 -9.49 -6.06 -12.60
C ASP A 88 -8.54 -6.07 -11.40
N VAL A 89 -8.27 -7.27 -10.87
CA VAL A 89 -7.37 -7.46 -9.73
C VAL A 89 -6.17 -8.28 -10.17
N VAL A 90 -4.97 -7.80 -9.83
CA VAL A 90 -3.72 -8.55 -10.01
C VAL A 90 -3.05 -8.72 -8.66
N PHE A 91 -2.65 -9.94 -8.35
CA PHE A 91 -1.93 -10.26 -7.13
C PHE A 91 -0.43 -10.33 -7.40
N ILE A 92 0.35 -9.60 -6.61
CA ILE A 92 1.82 -9.65 -6.66
C ILE A 92 2.27 -11.02 -6.15
N PRO A 93 3.16 -11.75 -6.84
CA PRO A 93 3.71 -13.00 -6.34
C PRO A 93 4.37 -12.85 -4.96
N GLY A 94 4.40 -13.94 -4.17
CA GLY A 94 5.08 -13.94 -2.87
C GLY A 94 6.54 -13.49 -2.99
N GLY A 95 7.04 -12.73 -2.01
CA GLY A 95 8.41 -12.21 -2.02
C GLY A 95 8.68 -11.05 -3.00
N CYS A 96 7.78 -10.75 -3.94
CA CYS A 96 7.99 -9.72 -4.96
C CYS A 96 7.54 -8.31 -4.57
N THR A 97 7.00 -8.09 -3.37
CA THR A 97 6.54 -6.77 -2.91
C THR A 97 7.60 -5.68 -3.07
N SER A 98 8.87 -5.99 -2.76
CA SER A 98 10.00 -5.05 -2.88
C SER A 98 10.36 -4.64 -4.31
N ILE A 99 9.74 -5.27 -5.31
CA ILE A 99 10.03 -5.07 -6.74
C ILE A 99 8.78 -4.58 -7.49
N LEU A 100 7.64 -5.21 -7.20
CA LEU A 100 6.40 -5.07 -7.96
C LEU A 100 5.34 -4.25 -7.24
N GLN A 101 5.50 -3.94 -5.94
CA GLN A 101 4.52 -3.13 -5.21
C GLN A 101 4.92 -1.66 -5.27
N PRO A 102 4.16 -0.80 -6.00
CA PRO A 102 4.54 0.62 -6.18
C PRO A 102 4.72 1.36 -4.87
N ALA A 103 3.90 1.01 -3.87
CA ALA A 103 4.02 1.54 -2.52
C ALA A 103 5.42 1.30 -1.94
N ASP A 104 5.84 0.04 -1.84
CA ASP A 104 7.09 -0.32 -1.17
C ASP A 104 8.33 0.04 -1.98
N VAL A 105 8.23 0.09 -3.31
CA VAL A 105 9.34 0.47 -4.19
C VAL A 105 9.71 1.95 -4.09
N CYS A 106 8.72 2.83 -3.92
CA CYS A 106 8.95 4.28 -4.04
C CYS A 106 8.51 5.07 -2.81
N TRP A 107 7.20 5.13 -2.55
CA TRP A 107 6.66 6.19 -1.71
C TRP A 107 6.42 5.78 -0.25
N MET A 108 6.41 4.49 0.07
CA MET A 108 6.20 4.00 1.44
C MET A 108 7.33 4.41 2.40
N LYS A 109 8.58 4.35 1.94
CA LYS A 109 9.73 4.81 2.75
C LYS A 109 9.65 6.31 3.09
N PRO A 110 9.58 7.24 2.12
CA PRO A 110 9.49 8.66 2.44
C PRO A 110 8.23 8.99 3.24
N PHE A 111 7.11 8.29 3.02
CA PHE A 111 5.92 8.41 3.86
C PHE A 111 6.19 8.05 5.33
N LYS A 112 6.79 6.87 5.59
CA LYS A 112 7.15 6.42 6.95
C LYS A 112 8.15 7.37 7.60
N ASP A 113 9.10 7.91 6.85
CA ASP A 113 10.09 8.86 7.36
C ASP A 113 9.43 10.19 7.74
N ALA A 114 8.52 10.72 6.92
CA ALA A 114 7.73 11.91 7.26
C ALA A 114 6.89 11.69 8.52
N LEU A 115 6.24 10.52 8.65
CA LEU A 115 5.45 10.17 9.84
C LEU A 115 6.32 10.10 11.11
N ARG A 116 7.50 9.48 11.04
CA ARG A 116 8.46 9.42 12.16
C ARG A 116 8.97 10.80 12.54
N ASN A 117 9.23 11.67 11.57
CA ASN A 117 9.67 13.04 11.83
C ASN A 117 8.62 13.85 12.57
N ARG A 118 7.33 13.70 12.20
CA ARG A 118 6.20 14.34 12.91
C ARG A 118 6.06 13.83 14.33
N TRP A 119 6.07 12.51 14.50
CA TRP A 119 6.04 11.89 15.82
C TRP A 119 7.19 12.40 16.70
N SER A 120 8.41 12.45 16.16
CA SER A 120 9.58 12.93 16.89
C SER A 120 9.49 14.42 17.23
N SER A 121 8.90 15.25 16.36
CA SER A 121 8.66 16.66 16.65
C SER A 121 7.71 16.84 17.82
N PHE A 122 6.60 16.11 17.83
CA PHE A 122 5.63 16.13 18.92
C PHE A 122 6.27 15.74 20.27
N LEU A 123 7.13 14.72 20.27
CA LEU A 123 7.85 14.33 21.48
C LEU A 123 8.85 15.39 21.95
N ARG A 124 9.54 16.09 21.02
CA ARG A 124 10.47 17.18 21.35
C ARG A 124 9.79 18.42 21.90
N GLU A 125 8.56 18.71 21.46
CA GLU A 125 7.73 19.79 22.03
C GLU A 125 7.40 19.53 23.51
N GLY A 126 7.51 18.28 23.96
CA GLY A 126 7.76 17.97 25.37
C GLY A 126 6.60 18.23 26.32
N ALA A 127 5.36 18.24 25.82
CA ALA A 127 4.19 18.38 26.68
C ALA A 127 4.16 17.25 27.71
N VAL A 128 4.12 17.60 29.00
CA VAL A 128 4.03 16.63 30.09
C VAL A 128 2.60 16.54 30.64
N THR A 129 2.22 15.35 31.04
CA THR A 129 0.99 15.10 31.79
C THR A 129 1.10 15.67 33.21
N ALA A 130 -0.02 15.83 33.92
CA ALA A 130 -0.02 16.25 35.32
C ALA A 130 0.80 15.33 36.25
N LYS A 131 1.12 14.11 35.81
CA LYS A 131 1.96 13.13 36.52
C LYS A 131 3.45 13.21 36.12
N GLY A 132 3.86 14.19 35.31
CA GLY A 132 5.24 14.39 34.87
C GLY A 132 5.68 13.51 33.68
N ASN A 133 4.85 12.58 33.19
CA ASN A 133 5.18 11.75 32.03
C ASN A 133 5.00 12.53 30.72
N LEU A 134 5.80 12.24 29.69
CA LEU A 134 5.58 12.74 28.34
C LEU A 134 4.16 12.38 27.86
N LYS A 135 3.46 13.37 27.33
CA LYS A 135 2.13 13.20 26.75
C LYS A 135 2.26 12.31 25.51
N LYS A 136 1.46 11.25 25.45
CA LYS A 136 1.31 10.44 24.24
C LYS A 136 0.47 11.22 23.22
N PRO A 137 0.75 11.10 21.92
CA PRO A 137 -0.10 11.69 20.90
C PRO A 137 -1.51 11.10 20.99
N SER A 138 -2.51 11.97 20.88
CA SER A 138 -3.90 11.57 20.76
C SER A 138 -4.18 10.95 19.39
N ARG A 139 -5.34 10.30 19.22
CA ARG A 139 -5.79 9.79 17.91
C ARG A 139 -5.83 10.89 16.86
N GLN A 140 -6.24 12.10 17.25
CA GLN A 140 -6.30 13.25 16.36
C GLN A 140 -4.90 13.72 15.94
N ASP A 141 -3.93 13.71 16.87
CA ASP A 141 -2.54 14.03 16.55
C ASP A 141 -1.98 13.04 15.52
N VAL A 142 -2.24 11.74 15.71
CA VAL A 142 -1.82 10.69 14.76
C VAL A 142 -2.46 10.88 13.39
N VAL A 143 -3.76 11.21 13.33
CA VAL A 143 -4.44 11.54 12.07
C VAL A 143 -3.80 12.76 11.40
N SER A 144 -3.45 13.80 12.16
CA SER A 144 -2.75 14.98 11.62
C SER A 144 -1.39 14.59 11.05
N PHE A 145 -0.60 13.78 11.79
CA PHE A 145 0.71 13.34 11.32
C PHE A 145 0.61 12.56 10.02
N VAL A 146 -0.38 11.67 9.91
CA VAL A 146 -0.68 10.91 8.68
C VAL A 146 -1.09 11.84 7.53
N SER A 147 -2.00 12.76 7.79
CA SER A 147 -2.49 13.73 6.81
C SER A 147 -1.35 14.55 6.22
N GLU A 148 -0.48 15.07 7.07
CA GLU A 148 0.67 15.87 6.67
C GLU A 148 1.75 15.05 5.97
N ALA A 149 2.05 13.84 6.47
CA ALA A 149 2.99 12.94 5.83
C ALA A 149 2.52 12.58 4.42
N TRP A 150 1.23 12.31 4.23
CA TRP A 150 0.64 12.06 2.91
C TRP A 150 0.76 13.29 2.00
N ALA A 151 0.41 14.47 2.50
CA ALA A 151 0.48 15.71 1.74
C ALA A 151 1.92 16.11 1.34
N SER A 152 2.93 15.58 2.03
CA SER A 152 4.35 15.81 1.70
C SER A 152 4.87 14.98 0.53
N LEU A 153 4.15 13.92 0.13
CA LEU A 153 4.54 13.10 -1.01
C LEU A 153 4.21 13.82 -2.32
N SER A 154 5.14 13.82 -3.27
CA SER A 154 4.86 14.33 -4.60
C SER A 154 4.01 13.36 -5.40
N GLU A 155 3.09 13.91 -6.18
CA GLU A 155 2.30 13.14 -7.16
C GLU A 155 3.20 12.44 -8.17
N GLU A 156 4.32 13.07 -8.53
CA GLU A 156 5.36 12.49 -9.38
C GLU A 156 5.96 11.22 -8.77
N ALA A 157 6.30 11.20 -7.47
CA ALA A 157 6.84 10.01 -6.81
C ALA A 157 5.86 8.83 -6.85
N VAL A 158 4.57 9.13 -6.78
CA VAL A 158 3.50 8.14 -6.95
C VAL A 158 3.46 7.63 -8.39
N LEU A 159 3.46 8.50 -9.40
CA LEU A 159 3.42 8.10 -10.80
C LEU A 159 4.64 7.25 -11.20
N THR A 160 5.84 7.72 -10.85
CA THR A 160 7.10 7.02 -11.11
C THR A 160 7.12 5.64 -10.45
N SER A 161 6.40 5.43 -9.35
CA SER A 161 6.33 4.13 -8.69
C SER A 161 5.69 3.04 -9.54
N PHE A 162 4.65 3.38 -10.30
CA PHE A 162 4.00 2.43 -11.22
C PHE A 162 4.88 2.11 -12.42
N LYS A 163 5.62 3.09 -12.92
CA LYS A 163 6.61 2.88 -13.99
C LYS A 163 7.76 2.00 -13.53
N ARG A 164 8.33 2.25 -12.34
CA ARG A 164 9.41 1.43 -11.76
C ARG A 164 9.02 -0.03 -11.55
N CYS A 165 7.74 -0.31 -11.34
CA CYS A 165 7.21 -1.67 -11.21
C CYS A 165 6.80 -2.30 -12.55
N GLY A 166 7.00 -1.61 -13.69
CA GLY A 166 6.60 -2.10 -15.02
C GLY A 166 5.08 -2.17 -15.24
N ILE A 167 4.28 -1.47 -14.43
CA ILE A 167 2.80 -1.56 -14.48
C ILE A 167 2.24 -0.57 -15.50
N SER A 168 2.82 0.61 -15.60
CA SER A 168 2.36 1.67 -16.50
C SER A 168 3.38 2.05 -17.56
N THR A 169 4.40 1.21 -17.78
CA THR A 169 5.41 1.43 -18.82
C THR A 169 4.83 1.15 -20.19
N ARG A 170 5.35 1.85 -21.20
CA ARG A 170 5.01 1.58 -22.61
C ARG A 170 5.53 0.22 -23.04
N LEU A 171 4.70 -0.52 -23.77
CA LEU A 171 5.05 -1.85 -24.31
C LEU A 171 6.13 -1.82 -25.41
N ASP A 172 6.46 -0.64 -25.93
CA ASP A 172 7.50 -0.45 -26.95
C ASP A 172 8.92 -0.36 -26.36
N GLY A 173 9.06 -0.52 -25.04
CA GLY A 173 10.33 -0.49 -24.32
C GLY A 173 10.94 0.91 -24.16
N SER A 174 10.27 1.96 -24.65
CA SER A 174 10.81 3.33 -24.58
C SER A 174 10.93 3.90 -23.17
N GLU A 175 10.28 3.26 -22.19
CA GLU A 175 10.30 3.64 -20.78
C GLU A 175 11.05 2.62 -19.89
N ASP A 176 11.75 1.64 -20.48
CA ASP A 176 12.43 0.58 -19.71
C ASP A 176 13.58 1.13 -18.83
N GLY A 177 14.13 2.29 -19.20
CA GLY A 177 15.10 3.02 -18.37
C GLY A 177 14.53 3.52 -17.03
N GLU A 178 13.20 3.53 -16.87
CA GLU A 178 12.54 3.89 -15.60
C GLU A 178 12.28 2.67 -14.70
N LEU A 179 12.55 1.44 -15.15
CA LEU A 179 12.31 0.23 -14.37
C LEU A 179 13.24 0.15 -13.14
N ASN A 180 12.77 -0.55 -12.12
CA ASN A 180 13.64 -0.98 -11.03
C ASN A 180 14.78 -1.84 -11.60
N HIS A 181 16.02 -1.64 -11.15
CA HIS A 181 17.19 -2.41 -11.61
C HIS A 181 16.99 -3.94 -11.62
N ARG A 182 16.23 -4.48 -10.66
CA ARG A 182 15.91 -5.92 -10.60
C ARG A 182 14.93 -6.39 -11.68
N LEU A 183 14.09 -5.49 -12.18
CA LEU A 183 13.21 -5.73 -13.32
C LEU A 183 13.97 -5.55 -14.63
N ALA A 184 14.77 -4.47 -14.73
CA ALA A 184 15.56 -4.15 -15.91
C ALA A 184 16.54 -5.28 -16.29
N SER A 185 17.12 -5.98 -15.31
CA SER A 185 18.03 -7.10 -15.55
C SER A 185 17.37 -8.34 -16.17
N VAL A 186 16.04 -8.46 -16.12
CA VAL A 186 15.31 -9.59 -16.72
C VAL A 186 15.04 -9.36 -18.21
N SER A 187 14.95 -8.10 -18.64
CA SER A 187 14.68 -7.70 -20.03
C SER A 187 15.87 -7.82 -20.98
N ASP A 188 17.09 -7.98 -20.47
CA ASP A 188 18.32 -8.07 -21.29
C ASP A 188 18.58 -9.48 -21.87
N GLU A 189 17.78 -10.49 -21.49
CA GLU A 189 17.83 -11.82 -22.10
C GLU A 189 17.06 -11.83 -23.45
N PRO A 190 17.64 -12.36 -24.54
CA PRO A 190 17.05 -12.26 -25.87
C PRO A 190 15.66 -12.89 -25.93
N ALA A 191 14.68 -12.11 -26.43
CA ALA A 191 13.28 -12.51 -26.54
C ALA A 191 13.12 -13.86 -27.28
N MET A 192 12.84 -14.92 -26.51
CA MET A 192 12.49 -16.23 -27.04
C MET A 192 11.02 -16.29 -27.48
N GLY A 193 10.74 -17.13 -28.49
CA GLY A 193 9.45 -17.22 -29.18
C GLY A 193 8.24 -17.56 -28.29
N PRO A 194 7.02 -17.50 -28.85
CA PRO A 194 5.76 -17.53 -28.08
C PRO A 194 5.54 -18.79 -27.25
N GLU A 195 6.13 -19.94 -27.63
CA GLU A 195 6.07 -21.19 -26.84
C GLU A 195 6.91 -21.14 -25.57
N ALA A 196 7.94 -20.28 -25.50
CA ALA A 196 8.76 -20.10 -24.31
C ALA A 196 8.09 -19.20 -23.24
N ARG A 197 7.06 -18.44 -23.60
CA ARG A 197 6.41 -17.47 -22.70
C ARG A 197 5.68 -18.13 -21.53
N GLU A 198 5.06 -19.30 -21.74
CA GLU A 198 4.45 -20.07 -20.64
C GLU A 198 5.52 -20.69 -19.73
N SER A 199 6.62 -21.18 -20.32
CA SER A 199 7.77 -21.72 -19.57
C SER A 199 8.43 -20.66 -18.67
N ILE A 200 8.49 -19.39 -19.10
CA ILE A 200 9.07 -18.29 -18.32
C ILE A 200 8.20 -17.95 -17.10
N VAL A 201 6.87 -18.09 -17.16
CA VAL A 201 6.03 -17.85 -15.98
C VAL A 201 6.39 -18.86 -14.89
N ASP A 202 6.57 -20.13 -15.26
CA ASP A 202 6.96 -21.19 -14.33
C ASP A 202 8.42 -21.05 -13.85
N GLU A 203 9.34 -20.66 -14.72
CA GLU A 203 10.76 -20.50 -14.38
C GLU A 203 11.02 -19.25 -13.52
N VAL A 204 10.33 -18.14 -13.78
CA VAL A 204 10.34 -16.94 -12.90
C VAL A 204 9.67 -17.25 -11.56
N VAL A 205 8.62 -18.07 -11.55
CA VAL A 205 7.99 -18.57 -10.33
C VAL A 205 8.87 -19.61 -9.61
N GLN A 206 9.81 -20.28 -10.26
CA GLN A 206 10.81 -21.08 -9.53
C GLN A 206 11.94 -20.20 -8.99
N LEU A 207 12.52 -19.33 -9.81
CA LEU A 207 13.64 -18.46 -9.42
C LEU A 207 13.32 -17.48 -8.28
N VAL A 208 12.07 -17.02 -8.17
CA VAL A 208 11.63 -16.14 -7.07
C VAL A 208 11.39 -16.91 -5.77
N PHE A 209 11.05 -18.20 -5.85
CA PHE A 209 10.53 -18.97 -4.72
C PHE A 209 11.51 -20.05 -4.19
N ASP A 210 12.65 -20.29 -4.86
CA ASP A 210 13.64 -21.30 -4.43
C ASP A 210 14.74 -20.77 -3.48
N SER A 211 14.61 -19.55 -2.95
CA SER A 211 15.50 -19.06 -1.88
C SER A 211 14.80 -19.09 -0.53
N ASP A 212 14.51 -20.31 -0.05
CA ASP A 212 14.19 -20.57 1.34
C ASP A 212 15.40 -20.21 2.24
N SER A 213 15.21 -19.22 3.09
CA SER A 213 15.63 -19.31 4.49
C SER A 213 14.58 -18.60 5.32
N ASP A 214 13.55 -19.35 5.71
CA ASP A 214 12.61 -19.01 6.77
C ASP A 214 13.38 -18.88 8.10
N GLU A 215 13.89 -17.68 8.39
CA GLU A 215 14.20 -17.30 9.77
C GLU A 215 12.87 -17.00 10.46
N SER A 216 12.36 -18.01 11.18
CA SER A 216 11.22 -17.93 12.09
C SER A 216 11.34 -16.70 13.00
N PHE A 217 10.45 -15.73 12.81
CA PHE A 217 10.27 -14.64 13.77
C PHE A 217 9.55 -15.20 15.01
N ASP A 218 10.33 -15.66 15.99
CA ASP A 218 9.82 -15.98 17.32
C ASP A 218 9.27 -14.70 17.96
N GLY A 219 7.96 -14.72 18.22
CA GLY A 219 7.22 -13.61 18.78
C GLY A 219 7.79 -13.12 20.10
N PHE A 220 7.48 -11.86 20.44
CA PHE A 220 7.78 -11.31 21.75
C PHE A 220 7.12 -12.17 22.82
N SER A 221 7.94 -12.89 23.58
CA SER A 221 7.55 -13.52 24.83
C SER A 221 7.13 -12.42 25.81
N ASP A 222 5.87 -12.46 26.24
CA ASP A 222 5.41 -11.73 27.41
C ASP A 222 5.99 -12.41 28.66
N ASP A 223 7.17 -11.97 29.09
CA ASP A 223 7.68 -12.25 30.43
C ASP A 223 7.77 -10.94 31.23
N GLU A 224 6.92 -10.89 32.26
CA GLU A 224 6.84 -10.05 33.47
C GLU A 224 6.48 -8.55 33.36
#